data_AF-A0A953DMR6-F1
#
_entry.id   AF-A0A953DMR6-F1
#
_cell.length_a   1.000
_cell.length_b   1.000
_cell.length_c   1.000
_cell.angle_alpha   90.00
_cell.angle_beta   90.00
_cell.angle_gamma   90.00
#
_symmetry.space_group_name_H-M   'P 1'
#
loop_
_entity.id
_entity.type
_entity.pdbx_description
1 polymer ?
#
loop_
_entity_poly.entity_id
_entity_poly.type
_entity_poly.pdbx_seq_one_letter_code
_entity_poly.pdbx_strand_id
1 'polypeptide(L)'
;MHAVEERQHYYRHPAVRARMREFVGVDASNGDGCEFLTASDDRAFLPLKALKAHPAAALDSLLDGGFEICRSLWDREALIADFDIEYVNFDNPAEAFVDPERAFAIQHPVEQTIQR
;
A
#
# COMPACT_ATOMS: atom_id res chain seq x y z
N MET A 1 -11.09 7.60 21.37
CA MET A 1 -9.82 7.52 22.14
C MET A 1 -9.30 6.08 22.25
N HIS A 2 -10.17 5.06 22.23
CA HIS A 2 -9.77 3.64 22.30
C HIS A 2 -8.90 3.11 21.13
N ALA A 3 -9.16 3.51 19.88
CA ALA A 3 -8.52 2.91 18.71
C ALA A 3 -6.99 3.13 18.62
N VAL A 4 -6.49 4.30 19.03
CA VAL A 4 -5.03 4.60 19.00
C VAL A 4 -4.29 3.76 20.04
N GLU A 5 -4.83 3.66 21.26
CA GLU A 5 -4.23 2.89 22.34
C GLU A 5 -4.21 1.38 22.02
N GLU A 6 -5.27 0.88 21.38
CA GLU A 6 -5.34 -0.50 20.87
C GLU A 6 -4.25 -0.77 19.82
N ARG A 7 -4.06 0.14 18.85
CA ARG A 7 -2.98 0.01 17.86
C ARG A 7 -1.60 0.08 18.50
N GLN A 8 -1.38 1.01 19.42
CA GLN A 8 -0.13 1.10 20.17
C GLN A 8 0.16 -0.21 20.91
N HIS A 9 -0.85 -0.81 21.55
CA HIS A 9 -0.72 -2.10 22.22
C HIS A 9 -0.37 -3.21 21.22
N TYR A 10 -1.06 -3.28 20.09
CA TYR A 10 -0.81 -4.24 19.01
C TYR A 10 0.64 -4.15 18.49
N TYR A 11 1.11 -2.93 18.18
CA TYR A 11 2.46 -2.70 17.66
C TYR A 11 3.59 -2.90 18.68
N ARG A 12 3.28 -3.03 19.98
CA ARG A 12 4.30 -3.43 20.98
C ARG A 12 4.70 -4.90 20.85
N HIS A 13 3.90 -5.73 20.19
CA HIS A 13 4.23 -7.14 20.03
C HIS A 13 5.45 -7.32 19.10
N PRO A 14 6.54 -7.99 19.55
CA PRO A 14 7.77 -8.10 18.77
C PRO A 14 7.57 -8.73 17.37
N ALA A 15 6.71 -9.74 17.28
CA ALA A 15 6.41 -10.38 15.99
C ALA A 15 5.70 -9.44 15.01
N VAL A 16 4.84 -8.53 15.51
CA VAL A 16 4.18 -7.53 14.67
C VAL A 16 5.21 -6.55 14.13
N ARG A 17 6.14 -6.09 14.97
CA ARG A 17 7.24 -5.22 14.51
C ARG A 17 8.14 -5.88 13.48
N ALA A 18 8.47 -7.16 13.68
CA ALA A 18 9.24 -7.91 12.70
C ALA A 18 8.53 -7.95 11.34
N ARG A 19 7.22 -8.23 11.33
CA ARG A 19 6.39 -8.19 10.12
C ARG A 19 6.30 -6.80 9.48
N MET A 20 6.18 -5.73 10.28
CA MET A 20 6.17 -4.36 9.76
C MET A 20 7.49 -3.99 9.11
N ARG A 21 8.63 -4.37 9.71
CA ARG A 21 9.97 -4.17 9.13
C ARG A 21 10.16 -4.94 7.83
N GLU A 22 9.70 -6.18 7.78
CA GLU A 22 9.67 -7.00 6.56
C GLU A 22 8.82 -6.34 5.47
N PHE A 23 7.61 -5.87 5.81
CA PHE A 23 6.71 -5.19 4.88
C PHE A 23 7.32 -3.95 4.23
N VAL A 24 8.05 -3.14 5.01
CA VAL A 24 8.74 -1.94 4.49
C VAL A 24 10.10 -2.25 3.84
N GLY A 25 10.56 -3.51 3.90
CA GLY A 25 11.88 -3.92 3.41
C GLY A 25 13.05 -3.36 4.23
N VAL A 26 12.80 -2.92 5.47
CA VAL A 26 13.85 -2.49 6.40
C VAL A 26 14.37 -3.73 7.10
N ASP A 27 15.09 -4.56 6.35
CA ASP A 27 16.00 -5.53 6.93
C ASP A 27 17.41 -4.94 6.92
N ALA A 28 18.15 -5.12 8.01
CA ALA A 28 19.31 -4.31 8.38
C ALA A 28 20.53 -4.49 7.47
N SER A 29 20.46 -5.29 6.41
CA SER A 29 21.62 -5.73 5.64
C SER A 29 21.71 -5.21 4.20
N ASN A 30 20.62 -4.81 3.53
CA ASN A 30 20.66 -4.69 2.06
C ASN A 30 20.24 -3.34 1.44
N GLY A 31 19.60 -2.43 2.18
CA GLY A 31 19.22 -1.12 1.60
C GLY A 31 18.12 -1.17 0.52
N ASP A 32 17.57 -2.34 0.21
CA ASP A 32 16.54 -2.57 -0.83
C ASP A 32 15.08 -2.33 -0.32
N GLY A 33 14.91 -1.48 0.69
CA GLY A 33 13.62 -1.19 1.29
C GLY A 33 12.86 -0.05 0.61
N CYS A 34 11.66 0.29 1.11
CA CYS A 34 11.01 1.52 0.66
C CYS A 34 11.81 2.74 1.14
N GLU A 35 11.94 3.77 0.30
CA GLU A 35 12.59 5.02 0.69
C GLU A 35 11.72 5.81 1.68
N PHE A 36 10.41 5.87 1.38
CA PHE A 36 9.44 6.67 2.11
C PHE A 36 8.26 5.84 2.65
N LEU A 37 7.67 6.35 3.72
CA LEU A 37 6.43 5.88 4.35
C LEU A 37 5.44 7.03 4.39
N THR A 38 4.15 6.71 4.35
CA THR A 38 3.10 7.62 4.82
C THR A 38 2.43 7.03 6.06
N ALA A 39 1.96 7.93 6.91
CA ALA A 39 1.29 7.59 8.16
C ALA A 39 -0.13 8.16 8.14
N SER A 40 -1.12 7.32 8.37
CA SER A 40 -2.52 7.71 8.54
C SER A 40 -3.00 7.39 9.94
N ASP A 41 -3.99 8.15 10.40
CA ASP A 41 -4.77 7.84 11.58
C ASP A 41 -6.25 7.73 11.19
N ASP A 42 -7.10 7.40 12.15
CA ASP A 42 -8.56 7.25 11.91
C ASP A 42 -9.25 8.58 11.57
N ARG A 43 -8.53 9.70 11.48
CA ARG A 43 -9.10 11.04 11.36
C ARG A 43 -9.28 11.42 9.90
N ALA A 44 -10.35 10.88 9.32
CA ALA A 44 -10.84 11.18 7.98
C ALA A 44 -9.84 10.88 6.84
N PHE A 45 -10.36 10.50 5.68
CA PHE A 45 -9.56 10.36 4.47
C PHE A 45 -8.88 11.69 4.15
N LEU A 46 -7.61 11.82 4.54
CA LEU A 46 -6.77 12.90 4.07
C LEU A 46 -6.56 12.69 2.56
N PRO A 47 -6.75 13.73 1.73
CA PRO A 47 -6.40 13.61 0.32
C PRO A 47 -4.91 13.27 0.21
N LEU A 48 -4.51 12.44 -0.75
CA LEU A 48 -3.12 11.98 -0.90
C LEU A 48 -2.07 13.11 -0.83
N LYS A 49 -2.39 14.28 -1.37
CA LYS A 49 -1.55 15.51 -1.32
C LYS A 49 -1.26 16.04 0.09
N ALA A 50 -2.06 15.66 1.08
CA ALA A 50 -1.91 16.07 2.48
C ALA A 50 -1.14 15.02 3.29
N LEU A 51 -0.89 13.83 2.75
CA LEU A 51 -0.04 12.83 3.40
C LEU A 51 1.41 13.29 3.32
N LYS A 52 2.07 13.32 4.48
CA LYS A 52 3.48 13.65 4.57
C LYS A 52 4.31 12.39 4.34
N ALA A 53 5.34 12.50 3.51
CA ALA A 53 6.34 11.46 3.37
C ALA A 53 7.31 11.48 4.57
N HIS A 54 7.56 10.31 5.13
CA HIS A 54 8.52 10.08 6.19
C HIS A 54 9.62 9.14 5.69
N PRO A 55 10.88 9.30 6.11
CA PRO A 55 11.91 8.31 5.80
C PRO A 55 11.54 6.96 6.45
N ALA A 56 11.92 5.84 5.84
CA ALA A 56 11.64 4.51 6.40
C ALA A 56 12.20 4.31 7.83
N ALA A 57 13.28 5.01 8.17
CA ALA A 57 13.84 5.04 9.53
C ALA A 57 12.86 5.56 10.61
N ALA A 58 11.80 6.28 10.22
CA ALA A 58 10.78 6.76 11.14
C ALA A 58 9.76 5.69 11.54
N LEU A 59 9.81 4.48 10.96
CA LEU A 59 8.82 3.42 11.19
C LEU A 59 8.53 3.20 12.68
N ASP A 60 9.56 2.95 13.49
CA ASP A 60 9.36 2.59 14.90
C ASP A 60 8.65 3.70 15.69
N SER A 61 9.01 4.97 15.43
CA SER A 61 8.35 6.13 16.06
C SER A 61 6.89 6.30 15.63
N LEU A 62 6.56 5.96 14.39
CA LEU A 62 5.20 6.05 13.87
C LEU A 62 4.32 4.92 14.46
N LEU A 63 4.88 3.72 14.60
CA LEU A 63 4.21 2.61 15.28
C LEU A 63 3.97 2.90 16.77
N ASP A 64 4.93 3.54 17.45
CA ASP A 64 4.76 4.01 18.83
C ASP A 64 3.63 5.07 18.95
N GLY A 65 3.44 5.87 17.91
CA GLY A 65 2.34 6.83 17.80
C GLY A 65 0.97 6.19 17.53
N GLY A 66 0.92 4.89 17.21
CA GLY A 66 -0.32 4.20 16.84
C GLY A 66 -0.82 4.58 15.45
N PHE A 67 0.07 4.99 14.53
CA PHE A 67 -0.27 5.26 13.15
C PHE A 67 -0.40 3.98 12.32
N GLU A 68 -1.21 4.03 11.29
CA GLU A 68 -1.22 3.04 10.21
C GLU A 68 -0.21 3.45 9.14
N ILE A 69 0.50 2.46 8.59
CA ILE A 69 1.65 2.68 7.73
C ILE A 69 1.33 2.21 6.32
N CYS A 70 1.50 3.10 5.35
CA CYS A 70 1.51 2.75 3.94
C CYS A 70 2.92 2.89 3.38
N ARG A 71 3.35 1.89 2.60
CA ARG A 71 4.62 1.95 1.89
C ARG A 71 4.51 2.88 0.68
N SER A 72 5.56 3.66 0.45
CA SER A 72 5.68 4.42 -0.77
C SER A 72 5.99 3.51 -1.96
N LEU A 73 5.41 3.83 -3.13
CA LEU A 73 5.81 3.28 -4.43
C LEU A 73 6.81 4.19 -5.18
N TRP A 74 7.12 5.37 -4.63
CA TRP A 74 8.17 6.25 -5.15
C TRP A 74 9.41 6.25 -4.26
N ASP A 75 10.56 6.44 -4.89
CA ASP A 75 11.84 6.70 -4.26
C ASP A 75 12.33 8.12 -4.63
N ARG A 76 13.64 8.37 -4.55
CA ARG A 76 14.25 9.68 -4.84
C ARG A 76 14.30 10.01 -6.33
N GLU A 77 14.28 8.99 -7.20
CA GLU A 77 14.60 9.11 -8.63
C GLU A 77 13.46 8.63 -9.53
N ALA A 78 12.61 7.73 -9.04
CA ALA A 78 11.56 7.07 -9.79
C ALA A 78 10.28 6.87 -8.95
N LEU A 79 9.16 6.77 -9.66
CA LEU A 79 7.88 6.34 -9.12
C LEU A 79 7.47 5.06 -9.83
N ILE A 80 7.21 4.00 -9.07
CA ILE A 80 6.49 2.84 -9.56
C ILE A 80 5.01 3.20 -9.61
N ALA A 81 4.47 3.31 -10.83
CA ALA A 81 3.04 3.44 -11.03
C ALA A 81 2.40 2.06 -11.03
N ASP A 82 1.47 1.83 -10.11
CA ASP A 82 0.63 0.63 -10.08
C ASP A 82 -0.70 0.94 -10.76
N PHE A 83 -1.05 0.16 -11.78
CA PHE A 83 -2.28 0.31 -12.56
C PHE A 83 -3.16 -0.91 -12.34
N ASP A 84 -4.13 -0.75 -11.44
CA ASP A 84 -5.18 -1.76 -11.25
C ASP A 84 -6.18 -1.67 -12.43
N ILE A 85 -6.23 -2.72 -13.25
CA ILE A 85 -7.15 -2.84 -14.37
C ILE A 85 -8.19 -3.89 -13.99
N GLU A 86 -9.45 -3.48 -13.92
CA GLU A 86 -10.57 -4.36 -13.63
C GLU A 86 -11.61 -4.37 -14.75
N TYR A 87 -12.14 -5.55 -15.05
CA TYR A 87 -13.32 -5.69 -15.91
C TYR A 87 -14.58 -5.44 -15.08
N VAL A 88 -15.36 -4.45 -15.49
CA VAL A 88 -16.65 -4.16 -14.89
C VAL A 88 -17.71 -4.01 -15.99
N ASN A 89 -18.74 -4.86 -15.93
CA ASN A 89 -19.95 -4.72 -16.73
C ASN A 89 -21.17 -4.63 -15.81
N PHE A 90 -21.74 -3.43 -15.70
CA PHE A 90 -22.89 -3.17 -14.82
C PHE A 90 -24.20 -3.78 -15.34
N ASP A 91 -24.33 -3.95 -16.67
CA ASP A 91 -25.52 -4.54 -17.28
C ASP A 91 -25.51 -6.07 -17.19
N ASN A 92 -24.32 -6.67 -17.13
CA ASN A 92 -24.15 -8.11 -16.92
C ASN A 92 -22.99 -8.43 -15.96
N PRO A 93 -23.20 -8.29 -14.64
CA PRO A 93 -22.14 -8.51 -13.64
C PRO A 93 -21.60 -9.95 -13.61
N ALA A 94 -22.38 -10.92 -14.09
CA ALA A 94 -22.00 -12.32 -14.10
C ALA A 94 -21.06 -12.68 -15.28
N GLU A 95 -20.88 -11.78 -16.26
CA GLU A 95 -20.15 -12.06 -17.50
C GLU A 95 -18.72 -12.54 -17.23
N ALA A 96 -18.02 -11.93 -16.28
CA ALA A 96 -16.66 -12.31 -15.91
C ALA A 96 -16.55 -13.75 -15.37
N PHE A 97 -17.65 -14.30 -14.83
CA PHE A 97 -17.69 -15.66 -14.31
C PHE A 97 -18.19 -16.68 -15.35
N VAL A 98 -19.02 -16.24 -16.29
CA VAL A 98 -19.60 -17.09 -17.34
C VAL A 98 -18.65 -17.23 -18.53
N ASP A 99 -17.95 -16.15 -18.89
CA ASP A 99 -17.00 -16.09 -20.01
C ASP A 99 -15.73 -15.32 -19.60
N PRO A 100 -14.88 -15.93 -18.76
CA PRO A 100 -13.67 -15.28 -18.26
C PRO A 100 -12.67 -14.98 -19.39
N GLU A 101 -12.56 -15.85 -20.39
CA GLU A 101 -11.63 -15.68 -21.51
C GLU A 101 -11.91 -14.39 -22.26
N ARG A 102 -13.18 -14.10 -22.55
CA ARG A 102 -13.57 -12.85 -23.19
C ARG A 102 -13.35 -11.64 -22.28
N ALA A 103 -13.69 -11.74 -21.00
CA ALA A 103 -13.46 -10.67 -20.03
C ALA A 103 -11.97 -10.28 -19.94
N PHE A 104 -11.06 -11.26 -19.97
CA PHE A 104 -9.61 -11.02 -20.06
C PHE A 104 -9.20 -10.43 -21.41
N ALA A 105 -9.70 -10.99 -22.52
CA ALA A 105 -9.33 -10.56 -23.87
C ALA A 105 -9.64 -9.07 -24.12
N ILE A 106 -10.73 -8.55 -23.55
CA ILE A 106 -11.12 -7.14 -23.67
C ILE A 106 -10.16 -6.21 -22.91
N GLN A 107 -9.58 -6.67 -21.80
CA GLN A 107 -8.65 -5.88 -20.99
C GLN A 107 -7.22 -5.88 -21.57
N HIS A 108 -6.86 -6.92 -22.33
CA HIS A 108 -5.50 -7.12 -22.85
C HIS A 108 -4.93 -5.93 -23.65
N PRO A 109 -5.68 -5.21 -24.49
CA PRO A 109 -5.16 -4.02 -25.17
C PRO A 109 -4.72 -2.89 -24.22
N VAL A 110 -5.38 -2.75 -23.06
CA VAL A 110 -5.03 -1.74 -22.05
C VAL A 110 -3.71 -2.11 -21.39
N GLU A 111 -3.57 -3.38 -20.99
CA GLU A 111 -2.32 -3.95 -20.46
C GLU A 111 -1.15 -3.70 -21.44
N GLN A 112 -1.33 -4.05 -22.71
CA GLN A 112 -0.31 -3.87 -23.75
C GLN A 112 0.09 -2.41 -23.96
N THR A 113 -0.79 -1.45 -23.66
CA THR A 113 -0.50 -0.03 -23.79
C THR A 113 0.34 0.47 -22.62
N ILE A 114 0.09 -0.05 -21.41
CA ILE A 114 0.83 0.34 -20.19
C ILE A 114 2.24 -0.26 -20.17
N GLN A 115 2.43 -1.46 -20.72
CA GLN A 115 3.74 -2.13 -20.76
C GLN A 115 4.72 -1.58 -21.81
N ARG A 116 4.34 -0.58 -22.61
CA ARG A 116 5.18 0.03 -23.66
C ARG A 116 5.87 1.29 -23.17
#